data_AF-A0A101XHL3-F1
#
_entry.id   AF-A0A101XHL3-F1
#
_cell.length_a   1.000
_cell.length_b   1.000
_cell.length_c   1.000
_cell.angle_alpha   90.00
_cell.angle_beta   90.00
_cell.angle_gamma   90.00
#
_symmetry.space_group_name_H-M   'P 1'
#
loop_
_entity.id
_entity.type
_entity.pdbx_description
1 polymer ?
#
loop_
_entity_poly.entity_id
_entity_poly.type
_entity_poly.pdbx_seq_one_letter_code
_entity_poly.pdbx_strand_id
1 'polypeptide(L)'
;MEGVLLIRELEKEPVYELVEVLRFERGRRYVYRLSAGDREYFVHIVTLRETVYVEFWHPGYAVPLLVFRVASEEELSRILVLLRSLVGR
;
A
#
# COMPACT_ATOMS: atom_id res chain seq x y z
N MET A 1 8.81 -3.42 12.27
CA MET A 1 9.37 -2.07 11.97
C MET A 1 9.09 -1.63 10.53
N GLU A 2 8.86 -2.59 9.65
CA GLU A 2 8.77 -2.52 8.19
C GLU A 2 7.55 -1.73 7.71
N GLY A 3 6.39 -1.88 8.38
CA GLY A 3 5.17 -1.14 8.03
C GLY A 3 5.30 0.38 8.19
N VAL A 4 6.09 0.85 9.16
CA VAL A 4 6.33 2.29 9.36
C VAL A 4 7.23 2.85 8.26
N LEU A 5 8.21 2.08 7.79
CA LEU A 5 9.06 2.47 6.67
C LEU A 5 8.25 2.57 5.39
N LEU A 6 7.37 1.60 5.11
CA LEU A 6 6.50 1.63 3.94
C LEU A 6 5.60 2.87 3.91
N ILE A 7 4.93 3.17 5.03
CA ILE A 7 4.08 4.37 5.19
C ILE A 7 4.88 5.64 4.88
N ARG A 8 6.08 5.77 5.47
CA ARG A 8 6.96 6.93 5.24
C ARG A 8 7.43 7.05 3.81
N GLU A 9 7.69 5.95 3.12
CA GLU A 9 8.09 5.98 1.71
C GLU A 9 6.93 6.42 0.81
N LEU A 10 5.70 5.97 1.08
CA LEU A 10 4.53 6.46 0.34
C LEU A 10 4.27 7.95 0.61
N GLU A 11 4.40 8.40 1.85
CA GLU A 11 4.21 9.82 2.21
C GLU A 11 5.21 10.78 1.55
N LYS A 12 6.37 10.27 1.10
CA LYS A 12 7.36 11.08 0.35
C LYS A 12 6.99 11.26 -1.12
N GLU A 13 6.12 10.42 -1.66
CA GLU A 13 5.80 10.36 -3.08
C GLU A 13 4.46 11.08 -3.32
N PRO A 14 4.43 12.20 -4.07
CA PRO A 14 3.25 13.08 -4.16
C PRO A 14 2.03 12.45 -4.85
N VAL A 15 2.23 11.30 -5.49
CA VAL A 15 1.20 10.53 -6.20
C VAL A 15 0.38 9.64 -5.27
N TYR A 16 0.87 9.39 -4.05
CA TYR A 16 0.16 8.63 -3.02
C TYR A 16 -0.46 9.58 -2.01
N GLU A 17 -1.79 9.55 -1.91
CA GLU A 17 -2.54 10.35 -0.96
C GLU A 17 -3.18 9.44 0.08
N LEU A 18 -2.86 9.65 1.35
CA LEU A 18 -3.52 8.93 2.44
C LEU A 18 -4.96 9.44 2.58
N VAL A 19 -5.93 8.62 2.19
CA VAL A 19 -7.36 8.99 2.20
C VAL A 19 -8.10 8.43 3.41
N GLU A 20 -7.64 7.32 3.98
CA GLU A 20 -8.32 6.71 5.13
C GLU A 20 -7.36 5.92 6.03
N VAL A 21 -7.67 5.91 7.33
CA VAL A 21 -7.03 5.04 8.32
C VAL A 21 -8.10 4.33 9.13
N LEU A 22 -8.23 3.03 8.93
CA LEU A 22 -9.15 2.17 9.67
C LEU A 22 -8.40 1.47 10.80
N ARG A 23 -9.00 1.47 11.99
CA ARG A 23 -8.49 0.74 13.17
C ARG A 23 -9.42 -0.41 13.49
N PHE A 24 -8.86 -1.57 13.79
CA PHE A 24 -9.61 -2.75 14.23
C PHE A 24 -8.84 -3.44 15.36
N GLU A 25 -9.51 -4.38 16.04
CA GLU A 25 -9.06 -4.96 17.31
C GLU A 25 -7.59 -5.42 17.33
N ARG A 26 -7.08 -5.89 16.19
CA ARG A 26 -5.73 -6.47 16.06
C ARG A 26 -4.87 -5.82 14.99
N GLY A 27 -5.20 -4.60 14.58
CA GLY A 27 -4.47 -3.99 13.48
C GLY A 27 -5.00 -2.66 12.96
N ARG A 28 -4.37 -2.22 11.87
CA ARG A 28 -4.74 -0.99 11.17
C ARG A 28 -4.66 -1.21 9.67
N ARG A 29 -5.51 -0.49 8.93
CA ARG A 29 -5.44 -0.40 7.48
C ARG A 29 -5.26 1.06 7.11
N TYR A 30 -4.21 1.35 6.37
CA TYR A 30 -3.93 2.67 5.79
C TYR A 30 -4.27 2.57 4.31
N VAL A 31 -5.17 3.42 3.83
CA VAL A 31 -5.64 3.43 2.45
C VAL A 31 -5.03 4.63 1.76
N TYR A 32 -4.16 4.36 0.78
CA TYR A 32 -3.58 5.36 -0.09
C TYR A 32 -4.28 5.32 -1.43
N ARG A 33 -4.74 6.47 -1.90
CA ARG A 33 -5.12 6.68 -3.29
C ARG A 33 -3.85 6.90 -4.11
N LEU A 34 -3.77 6.21 -5.26
CA LEU A 34 -2.75 6.39 -6.27
C LEU A 34 -3.40 6.91 -7.56
N SER A 35 -3.04 8.13 -7.95
CA SER A 35 -3.46 8.72 -9.22
C SER A 35 -2.39 8.47 -10.29
N ALA A 36 -2.69 7.63 -11.28
CA ALA A 36 -1.79 7.27 -12.37
C ALA A 36 -2.40 7.70 -13.72
N GLY A 37 -2.18 8.95 -14.11
CA GLY A 37 -2.83 9.56 -15.28
C GLY A 37 -4.35 9.65 -15.08
N ASP A 38 -5.12 9.10 -16.03
CA ASP A 38 -6.59 9.06 -15.96
C ASP A 38 -7.13 7.88 -15.12
N ARG A 39 -6.25 7.09 -14.50
CA ARG A 39 -6.61 5.92 -13.70
C ARG A 39 -6.37 6.16 -12.23
N GLU A 40 -7.30 5.67 -11.41
CA GLU A 40 -7.21 5.69 -9.96
C GLU A 40 -7.09 4.24 -9.45
N TYR A 41 -6.16 4.04 -8.52
CA TYR A 41 -5.96 2.78 -7.81
C TYR A 41 -5.84 3.06 -6.31
N PHE A 42 -5.95 2.01 -5.50
CA PHE A 42 -5.73 2.11 -4.06
C PHE A 42 -4.65 1.12 -3.62
N VAL A 43 -3.78 1.59 -2.74
CA VAL A 43 -2.79 0.78 -2.04
C VAL A 43 -3.19 0.73 -0.58
N HIS A 44 -3.53 -0.46 -0.10
CA HIS A 44 -3.82 -0.64 1.32
C HIS A 44 -2.62 -1.25 2.02
N ILE A 45 -2.12 -0.57 3.06
CA ILE A 45 -1.17 -1.15 4.00
C ILE A 45 -1.96 -1.69 5.18
N VAL A 46 -2.01 -3.01 5.32
CA VAL A 46 -2.72 -3.68 6.42
C VAL A 46 -1.71 -4.24 7.40
N THR A 47 -1.66 -3.65 8.59
CA THR A 47 -0.92 -4.21 9.72
C THR A 47 -1.88 -5.09 10.52
N LEU A 48 -1.61 -6.39 10.60
CA LEU A 48 -2.40 -7.35 11.36
C LEU A 48 -1.47 -8.14 12.27
N ARG A 49 -1.61 -7.94 13.59
CA ARG A 49 -0.66 -8.43 14.60
C ARG A 49 0.77 -7.97 14.24
N GLU A 50 1.67 -8.90 13.97
CA GLU A 50 3.07 -8.64 13.60
C GLU A 50 3.31 -8.74 12.09
N THR A 51 2.27 -8.98 11.29
CA THR A 51 2.40 -9.12 9.84
C THR A 51 1.88 -7.87 9.14
N VAL A 52 2.61 -7.46 8.10
CA VAL A 52 2.20 -6.38 7.21
C VAL A 52 1.83 -6.97 5.86
N TYR A 53 0.70 -6.53 5.32
CA TYR A 53 0.25 -6.83 3.97
C TYR A 53 0.15 -5.54 3.17
N VAL A 54 0.44 -5.66 1.87
CA VAL A 54 0.21 -4.61 0.89
C VAL A 54 -0.78 -5.14 -0.12
N GLU A 55 -1.95 -4.52 -0.18
CA GLU A 55 -3.02 -4.89 -1.11
C GLU A 55 -3.11 -3.82 -2.21
N PHE A 56 -3.20 -4.23 -3.46
CA PHE A 56 -3.45 -3.35 -4.60
C PHE A 56 -4.88 -3.51 -5.07
N TRP A 57 -5.60 -2.40 -5.18
CA TRP A 57 -7.04 -2.37 -5.44
C TRP A 57 -7.36 -1.49 -6.65
N HIS A 58 -8.29 -1.96 -7.47
CA HIS A 58 -8.94 -1.15 -8.50
C HIS A 58 -10.34 -0.75 -8.01
N PRO A 59 -10.79 0.50 -8.21
CA PRO A 59 -12.06 1.00 -7.67
C PRO A 59 -13.28 0.17 -8.05
N GLY A 60 -13.25 -0.45 -9.23
CA GLY A 60 -14.34 -1.29 -9.73
C GLY A 60 -14.38 -2.74 -9.22
N TYR A 61 -13.47 -3.17 -8.33
CA TYR A 61 -13.38 -4.56 -7.87
C TYR A 61 -13.69 -4.69 -6.38
N ALA A 62 -14.40 -5.76 -6.02
CA ALA A 62 -14.72 -6.08 -4.62
C ALA A 62 -13.59 -6.84 -3.88
N VAL A 63 -12.50 -7.15 -4.57
CA VAL A 63 -11.34 -7.91 -4.07
C VAL A 63 -10.04 -7.26 -4.52
N PRO A 64 -8.93 -7.41 -3.77
CA PRO A 64 -7.65 -6.89 -4.20
C PRO A 64 -7.16 -7.63 -5.46
N LEU A 65 -6.54 -6.88 -6.38
CA LEU A 65 -5.90 -7.44 -7.56
C LEU A 65 -4.62 -8.19 -7.20
N LEU A 66 -3.86 -7.66 -6.24
CA LEU A 66 -2.61 -8.24 -5.75
C LEU A 66 -2.54 -8.09 -4.24
N VAL A 67 -1.98 -9.11 -3.57
CA VAL A 67 -1.73 -9.08 -2.13
C VAL A 67 -0.31 -9.58 -1.89
N PHE A 68 0.49 -8.76 -1.24
CA PHE A 68 1.85 -9.10 -0.84
C PHE A 68 1.93 -9.16 0.67
N ARG A 69 2.51 -10.24 1.20
CA ARG A 69 2.94 -10.30 2.59
C ARG A 69 4.35 -9.72 2.67
N VAL A 70 4.59 -8.82 3.61
CA VAL A 70 5.92 -8.28 3.90
C VAL A 70 6.49 -9.04 5.08
N ALA A 71 7.38 -9.99 4.81
CA ALA A 71 8.10 -10.79 5.79
C ALA A 71 9.57 -10.36 5.94
N SER A 72 10.11 -9.55 5.02
CA SER A 72 11.47 -9.03 5.08
C SER A 72 11.62 -7.63 4.47
N GLU A 73 12.74 -6.96 4.78
CA GLU A 73 13.11 -5.69 4.15
C GLU A 73 13.35 -5.81 2.64
N GLU A 74 13.80 -6.98 2.18
CA GLU A 74 14.00 -7.24 0.75
C GLU A 74 12.65 -7.31 0.02
N GLU A 75 11.67 -7.98 0.59
CA GLU A 75 10.30 -8.01 0.05
C GLU A 75 9.68 -6.61 0.04
N LEU A 76 9.87 -5.86 1.12
CA LEU A 76 9.45 -4.46 1.19
C LEU A 76 10.06 -3.62 0.05
N SER A 77 11.36 -3.76 -0.19
CA SER A 77 12.06 -3.05 -1.26
C SER A 77 11.53 -3.42 -2.64
N ARG A 78 11.26 -4.71 -2.89
CA ARG A 78 10.67 -5.18 -4.16
C ARG A 78 9.28 -4.62 -4.39
N ILE A 79 8.45 -4.56 -3.34
CA ILE A 79 7.09 -3.98 -3.42
C ILE A 79 7.17 -2.49 -3.73
N LEU A 80 8.08 -1.74 -3.09
CA LEU A 80 8.28 -0.32 -3.39
C LEU A 80 8.69 -0.08 -4.84
N VAL A 81 9.57 -0.92 -5.39
CA VAL A 81 9.95 -0.86 -6.82
C VAL A 81 8.75 -1.12 -7.72
N LEU A 82 7.95 -2.16 -7.42
CA LEU A 82 6.73 -2.45 -8.17
C LEU A 82 5.73 -1.28 -8.13
N LEU A 83 5.47 -0.75 -6.94
CA LEU A 83 4.58 0.39 -6.73
C LEU A 83 5.06 1.61 -7.53
N ARG A 84 6.36 1.92 -7.51
CA ARG A 84 6.94 3.00 -8.33
C ARG A 84 6.79 2.74 -9.84
N SER A 85 6.88 1.49 -10.29
CA SER A 85 6.70 1.16 -11.72
C SER A 85 5.26 1.37 -12.20
N LEU A 86 4.26 1.23 -11.32
CA LEU A 86 2.84 1.42 -11.64
C LEU A 86 2.45 2.89 -11.83
N VAL A 87 3.18 3.80 -11.20
CA VAL A 87 2.96 5.25 -11.34
C VAL A 87 3.28 5.71 -12.77
N GLY A 88 4.16 4.99 -13.47
CA GLY A 88 4.71 5.44 -14.74
C GLY A 88 5.63 6.65 -14.52
N ARG A 89 6.91 6.52 -14.86
CA ARG A 89 7.68 7.71 -15.23
C ARG A 89 7.48 7.98 -16.71
#